data_AF-A0A643K916-F1
#
_entry.id   AF-A0A643K916-F1
#
_cell.length_a   1.000
_cell.length_b   1.000
_cell.length_c   1.000
_cell.angle_alpha   90.00
_cell.angle_beta   90.00
_cell.angle_gamma   90.00
#
_symmetry.space_group_name_H-M   'P 1'
#
loop_
_entity.id
_entity.type
_entity.pdbx_description
1 polymer ?
#
loop_
_entity_poly.entity_id
_entity_poly.type
_entity_poly.pdbx_seq_one_letter_code
_entity_poly.pdbx_strand_id
1 'polypeptide(L)'
;MASSDAAAAMDLRDRSDLYVALVAGLCTVGLTLALEYGAGVEVSFVYRLSPLVPYFAFVFTRGAALSTRAWMALVAAVTLGTFGFFAF
;
A
#
# COMPACT_ATOMS: atom_id res chain seq x y z
N MET A 1 -24.72 14.60 -20.31
CA MET A 1 -23.24 14.75 -20.39
C MET A 1 -22.61 14.76 -19.00
N ALA A 2 -22.84 15.79 -18.17
CA ALA A 2 -22.21 15.93 -16.84
C ALA A 2 -22.42 14.74 -15.87
N SER A 3 -23.55 14.03 -15.95
CA SER A 3 -23.82 12.83 -15.12
C SER A 3 -22.96 11.62 -15.52
N SER A 4 -22.60 11.48 -16.80
CA SER A 4 -21.79 10.38 -17.31
C SER A 4 -20.32 10.56 -16.94
N ASP A 5 -19.81 11.79 -17.01
CA ASP A 5 -18.41 12.11 -16.69
C ASP A 5 -18.11 11.93 -15.19
N ALA A 6 -19.07 12.30 -14.33
CA ALA A 6 -18.96 12.08 -12.88
C ALA A 6 -18.95 10.59 -12.51
N ALA A 7 -19.79 9.77 -13.17
CA ALA A 7 -19.81 8.33 -12.96
C ALA A 7 -18.49 7.67 -13.39
N ALA A 8 -17.94 8.06 -14.55
CA ALA A 8 -16.66 7.55 -15.03
C ALA A 8 -15.49 7.94 -14.11
N ALA A 9 -15.46 9.18 -13.61
CA ALA A 9 -14.44 9.62 -12.66
C ALA A 9 -14.49 8.86 -11.33
N MET A 10 -15.68 8.45 -10.89
CA MET A 10 -15.88 7.65 -9.68
C MET A 10 -15.41 6.21 -9.88
N ASP A 11 -15.78 5.54 -10.98
CA ASP A 11 -15.30 4.18 -11.31
C ASP A 11 -13.76 4.10 -11.40
N LEU A 12 -13.13 5.10 -12.03
CA LEU A 12 -11.67 5.17 -12.10
C LEU A 12 -11.01 5.36 -10.73
N ARG A 13 -11.67 6.09 -9.82
CA ARG A 13 -11.20 6.28 -8.44
C ARG A 13 -11.36 4.99 -7.63
N ASP A 14 -12.49 4.31 -7.75
CA ASP A 14 -12.72 3.04 -7.06
C ASP A 14 -11.72 1.98 -7.51
N ARG A 15 -11.40 1.96 -8.82
CA ARG A 15 -10.38 1.06 -9.37
C ARG A 15 -8.97 1.39 -8.88
N SER A 16 -8.59 2.67 -8.80
CA SER A 16 -7.27 3.05 -8.31
C SER A 16 -7.11 2.75 -6.82
N ASP A 17 -8.15 3.00 -6.02
CA ASP A 17 -8.20 2.61 -4.61
C ASP A 17 -8.04 1.11 -4.43
N LEU A 18 -8.80 0.30 -5.17
CA LEU A 18 -8.69 -1.16 -5.14
C LEU A 18 -7.27 -1.64 -5.44
N TYR A 19 -6.59 -1.07 -6.44
CA TYR A 19 -5.22 -1.46 -6.75
C TYR A 19 -4.23 -1.11 -5.63
N VAL A 20 -4.31 0.10 -5.06
CA VAL A 20 -3.39 0.50 -3.97
C VAL A 20 -3.67 -0.34 -2.72
N ALA A 21 -4.94 -0.60 -2.41
CA ALA A 21 -5.35 -1.46 -1.30
C ALA A 21 -4.83 -2.90 -1.48
N LEU A 22 -4.98 -3.46 -2.68
CA LEU A 22 -4.52 -4.81 -3.00
C LEU A 22 -3.00 -4.93 -2.87
N VAL A 23 -2.24 -3.96 -3.37
CA VAL A 23 -0.77 -3.94 -3.22
C VAL A 23 -0.38 -3.84 -1.75
N ALA A 24 -1.03 -2.97 -0.97
CA ALA A 24 -0.76 -2.84 0.47
C ALA A 24 -1.07 -4.12 1.25
N GLY A 25 -2.17 -4.79 0.94
CA GLY A 25 -2.52 -6.08 1.53
C GLY A 25 -1.49 -7.17 1.21
N LEU A 26 -1.13 -7.34 -0.07
CA LEU A 26 -0.13 -8.32 -0.48
C LEU A 26 1.25 -8.04 0.12
N CYS A 27 1.67 -6.77 0.17
CA CYS A 27 2.91 -6.38 0.81
C CYS A 27 2.90 -6.62 2.33
N THR A 28 1.78 -6.44 3.01
CA THR A 28 1.64 -6.73 4.46
C THR A 28 1.81 -8.22 4.75
N VAL A 29 1.14 -9.07 3.96
CA VAL A 29 1.29 -10.53 4.06
C VAL A 29 2.71 -10.95 3.72
N GLY A 30 3.25 -10.43 2.61
CA GLY A 30 4.61 -10.73 2.15
C GLY A 30 5.68 -10.32 3.18
N LEU A 31 5.55 -9.14 3.77
CA LEU A 31 6.45 -8.66 4.82
C LEU A 31 6.41 -9.56 6.05
N THR A 32 5.20 -9.94 6.49
CA THR A 32 5.03 -10.82 7.65
C THR A 32 5.70 -12.17 7.40
N LEU A 33 5.44 -12.78 6.23
CA LEU A 33 6.05 -14.05 5.85
C LEU A 33 7.57 -13.94 5.72
N ALA A 34 8.07 -12.86 5.13
CA ALA A 34 9.51 -12.65 4.96
C ALA A 34 10.22 -12.47 6.30
N LEU A 35 9.63 -11.75 7.25
CA LEU A 35 10.21 -11.56 8.58
C LEU A 35 10.19 -12.85 9.41
N GLU A 36 9.04 -13.53 9.47
CA GLU A 36 8.89 -14.73 10.32
C GLU A 36 9.60 -15.95 9.74
N TYR A 37 9.43 -16.22 8.44
CA TYR A 37 9.92 -17.45 7.82
C TYR A 37 11.19 -17.24 6.99
N GLY A 38 11.44 -16.03 6.50
CA GLY A 38 12.65 -15.71 5.74
C GLY A 38 13.83 -15.33 6.64
N ALA A 39 13.61 -14.38 7.55
CA ALA A 39 14.65 -13.84 8.43
C ALA A 39 14.62 -14.42 9.86
N GLY A 40 13.52 -15.07 10.28
CA GLY A 40 13.39 -15.63 11.62
C GLY A 40 13.31 -14.57 12.73
N VAL A 41 12.87 -13.35 12.40
CA VAL A 41 12.85 -12.21 13.33
C VAL A 41 11.43 -11.98 13.85
N GLU A 42 11.29 -11.95 15.18
CA GLU A 42 10.03 -11.67 15.84
C GLU A 42 9.80 -10.16 15.96
N VAL A 43 9.05 -9.61 15.01
CA VAL A 43 8.70 -8.18 14.97
C VAL A 43 7.26 -7.97 15.44
N SER A 44 7.03 -6.93 16.27
CA SER A 44 5.68 -6.54 16.70
C SER A 44 4.73 -6.31 15.53
N PHE A 45 3.46 -6.72 15.71
CA PHE A 45 2.42 -6.64 14.69
C PHE A 45 2.25 -5.24 14.10
N VAL A 46 2.42 -4.19 14.92
CA VAL A 46 2.29 -2.79 14.48
C VAL A 46 3.26 -2.46 13.34
N TYR A 47 4.49 -2.95 13.39
CA TYR A 47 5.48 -2.71 12.34
C TYR A 47 5.21 -3.54 11.09
N ARG A 48 4.63 -4.73 11.23
CA ARG A 48 4.24 -5.57 10.08
C ARG A 48 3.13 -4.93 9.23
N LEU A 49 2.33 -4.04 9.83
CA LEU A 49 1.31 -3.26 9.14
C LEU A 49 1.86 -1.99 8.44
N SER A 50 3.18 -1.76 8.46
CA SER A 50 3.77 -0.58 7.81
C SER A 50 3.37 -0.40 6.33
N PRO A 51 3.12 -1.43 5.51
CA PRO A 51 2.70 -1.23 4.11
C PRO A 51 1.33 -0.55 3.98
N LEU A 52 0.49 -0.60 5.03
CA LEU A 52 -0.81 0.09 5.05
C LEU A 52 -0.69 1.60 5.24
N VAL A 53 0.41 2.10 5.82
CA VAL A 53 0.63 3.54 6.05
C VAL A 53 0.49 4.36 4.75
N PRO A 54 1.21 4.03 3.66
CA PRO A 54 1.04 4.73 2.39
C PRO A 54 -0.35 4.53 1.76
N TYR A 55 -1.04 3.40 2.00
CA TYR A 55 -2.43 3.24 1.56
C TYR A 55 -3.38 4.17 2.29
N PHE A 56 -3.29 4.28 3.62
CA PHE A 56 -4.12 5.23 4.36
C PHE A 56 -3.80 6.68 3.96
N ALA A 57 -2.53 7.01 3.73
CA ALA A 57 -2.16 8.31 3.19
C ALA A 57 -2.78 8.55 1.80
N PHE A 58 -2.79 7.56 0.91
CA PHE A 58 -3.50 7.63 -0.37
C PHE A 58 -4.99 7.94 -0.17
N VAL A 59 -5.69 7.22 0.71
CA VAL A 59 -7.12 7.44 0.99
C VAL A 59 -7.39 8.84 1.55
N PHE A 60 -6.64 9.26 2.57
CA PHE A 60 -6.84 10.57 3.21
C PHE A 60 -6.50 11.75 2.29
N THR A 61 -5.50 11.59 1.41
CA THR A 61 -5.10 12.62 0.44
C THR A 61 -5.87 12.54 -0.88
N ARG A 62 -6.77 11.55 -1.03
CA ARG A 62 -7.46 11.23 -2.29
C ARG A 62 -6.48 11.06 -3.45
N GLY A 63 -5.35 10.42 -3.18
CA GLY A 63 -4.27 10.16 -4.14
C GLY A 63 -3.31 11.31 -4.39
N ALA A 64 -3.47 12.47 -3.73
CA ALA A 64 -2.63 13.66 -3.92
C ALA A 64 -2.35 13.96 -5.43
N ALA A 65 -1.36 14.79 -5.75
CA ALA A 65 -0.95 15.00 -7.15
C ALA A 65 -0.08 13.84 -7.71
N LEU A 66 -0.18 12.64 -7.14
CA LEU A 66 0.64 11.48 -7.52
C LEU A 66 -0.17 10.51 -8.36
N SER A 67 0.50 9.82 -9.28
CA SER A 67 -0.12 8.73 -10.04
C SER A 67 -0.38 7.51 -9.14
N THR A 68 -1.37 6.67 -9.49
CA THR A 68 -1.63 5.39 -8.80
C THR A 68 -0.38 4.51 -8.71
N ARG A 69 0.44 4.51 -9.76
CA ARG A 69 1.71 3.76 -9.79
C ARG A 69 2.72 4.26 -8.76
N ALA A 70 2.76 5.57 -8.53
CA ALA A 70 3.64 6.15 -7.51
C ALA A 70 3.20 5.72 -6.10
N TRP A 71 1.90 5.66 -5.82
CA TRP A 71 1.40 5.14 -4.54
C TRP A 71 1.71 3.65 -4.33
N MET A 72 1.52 2.82 -5.36
CA MET A 72 1.93 1.42 -5.31
C MET A 72 3.45 1.27 -5.08
N ALA A 73 4.27 2.11 -5.72
CA ALA A 73 5.71 2.13 -5.49
C ALA A 73 6.08 2.58 -4.07
N LEU A 74 5.37 3.55 -3.49
CA LEU A 74 5.56 3.96 -2.09
C LEU A 74 5.22 2.82 -1.12
N VAL A 75 4.14 2.08 -1.35
CA VAL A 75 3.81 0.87 -0.58
C VAL A 75 4.97 -0.12 -0.63
N ALA A 76 5.46 -0.44 -1.82
CA ALA A 76 6.59 -1.36 -1.98
C ALA A 76 7.87 -0.84 -1.31
N ALA A 77 8.18 0.45 -1.44
CA ALA A 77 9.35 1.07 -0.82
C ALA A 77 9.29 1.02 0.70
N VAL A 78 8.14 1.33 1.31
CA VAL A 78 7.93 1.23 2.77
C VAL A 78 8.06 -0.22 3.24
N THR A 79 7.53 -1.17 2.47
CA THR A 79 7.64 -2.60 2.76
C THR A 79 9.10 -3.05 2.78
N LEU A 80 9.86 -2.73 1.72
CA LEU A 80 11.27 -3.07 1.61
C LEU A 80 12.12 -2.37 2.68
N GLY A 81 11.83 -1.10 2.98
CA GLY A 81 12.50 -0.36 4.05
C GLY A 81 12.24 -0.96 5.43
N THR A 82 11.00 -1.38 5.70
CA THR A 82 10.65 -2.04 6.96
C THR A 82 11.34 -3.40 7.08
N PHE A 83 11.28 -4.21 6.02
CA PHE A 83 12.00 -5.48 6.00
C PHE A 83 13.50 -5.26 6.23
N GLY A 84 14.10 -4.34 5.48
CA GLY A 84 15.53 -4.03 5.58
C GLY A 84 15.96 -3.56 6.97
N PHE A 85 15.14 -2.74 7.62
CA PHE A 85 15.41 -2.22 8.97
C PHE A 85 15.43 -3.31 10.06
N PHE A 86 14.63 -4.38 9.91
CA PHE A 86 14.55 -5.46 10.90
C PHE A 86 15.40 -6.68 10.55
N ALA A 87 15.70 -6.90 9.27
CA ALA A 87 16.44 -8.07 8.80
C ALA A 87 17.96 -7.86 8.69
N PHE A 88 18.44 -6.62 8.70
CA PHE A 88 19.85 -6.25 8.58
C PHE A 88 20.25 -5.23 9.64
#